data_AF-A0A8T3PHU3-F1
#
_entry.id   AF-A0A8T3PHU3-F1
#
_cell.length_a   1.000
_cell.length_b   1.000
_cell.length_c   1.000
_cell.angle_alpha   90.00
_cell.angle_beta   90.00
_cell.angle_gamma   90.00
#
_symmetry.space_group_name_H-M   'P 1'
#
loop_
_entity.id
_entity.type
_entity.pdbx_description
1 polymer ?
#
loop_
_entity_poly.entity_id
_entity_poly.type
_entity_poly.pdbx_seq_one_letter_code
_entity_poly.pdbx_strand_id
1 'polypeptide(L)'
;MTELRGRMNLSNWYIADDPRRAIEVASTGVELARRVGHGDWAASLAANVAMAAFAAGDWDTILQNEAQLDGESLTTFARFGLIGPASVIRAHRGVDQPPVLDTVVGRAMLTSGAAQDRGSALAAAALIEYAAGDLRAAVQTAYRSLHEMPEGTESLVSLVIAAHGLVELRDADALAEAIEVISGLGHAAGEWLDASLGQLHAALTWLRGDPITGERGYREAMEAMRRLDLAYSLLLAEMGMAILGGPGLRGGDAIVQEARSIAGRLGASQLRERMDRAIGSGIAPQPDHAGADVSEVVA
;
A
#
# COMPACT_ATOMS: atom_id res chain seq x y z
N MET A 1 22.32 -18.41 -11.51
CA MET A 1 21.03 -18.02 -12.13
C MET A 1 19.83 -18.73 -11.52
N THR A 2 19.82 -20.07 -11.41
CA THR A 2 18.68 -20.83 -10.82
C THR A 2 18.32 -20.38 -9.40
N GLU A 3 19.30 -20.17 -8.53
CA GLU A 3 19.04 -19.71 -7.15
C GLU A 3 18.40 -18.31 -7.10
N LEU A 4 18.93 -17.34 -7.86
CA LEU A 4 18.37 -15.97 -7.91
C LEU A 4 16.91 -15.95 -8.37
N ARG A 5 16.59 -16.75 -9.40
CA ARG A 5 15.21 -16.89 -9.87
C ARG A 5 14.31 -17.54 -8.80
N GLY A 6 14.81 -18.57 -8.12
CA GLY A 6 14.07 -19.20 -7.01
C GLY A 6 13.73 -18.20 -5.91
N ARG A 7 14.69 -17.37 -5.50
CA ARG A 7 14.49 -16.32 -4.49
C ARG A 7 13.54 -15.23 -4.94
N MET A 8 13.63 -14.82 -6.21
CA MET A 8 12.72 -13.84 -6.80
C MET A 8 11.27 -14.30 -6.70
N ASN A 9 10.98 -15.50 -7.19
CA ASN A 9 9.62 -16.02 -7.22
C ASN A 9 9.10 -16.29 -5.80
N LEU A 10 9.95 -16.86 -4.93
CA LEU A 10 9.56 -17.19 -3.57
C LEU A 10 9.29 -15.94 -2.73
N SER A 11 10.14 -14.92 -2.82
CA SER A 11 9.91 -13.65 -2.13
C SER A 11 8.66 -12.95 -2.66
N ASN A 12 8.42 -12.96 -3.97
CA ASN A 12 7.20 -12.37 -4.55
C ASN A 12 5.93 -13.02 -3.98
N TRP A 13 5.92 -14.35 -3.86
CA TRP A 13 4.80 -15.07 -3.27
C TRP A 13 4.60 -14.72 -1.79
N TYR A 14 5.68 -14.63 -1.02
CA TYR A 14 5.60 -14.30 0.41
C TYR A 14 5.12 -12.86 0.68
N ILE A 15 5.13 -11.92 -0.28
CA ILE A 15 4.66 -10.54 -0.05
C ILE A 15 3.20 -10.53 0.45
N ALA A 16 2.34 -11.39 -0.11
CA ALA A 16 0.92 -11.45 0.27
C ALA A 16 0.65 -12.37 1.47
N ASP A 17 1.63 -13.17 1.90
CA ASP A 17 1.50 -14.18 2.95
C ASP A 17 2.24 -13.78 4.24
N ASP A 18 3.58 -13.72 4.16
CA ASP A 18 4.48 -13.39 5.25
C ASP A 18 5.53 -12.36 4.77
N PRO A 19 5.23 -11.05 4.88
CA PRO A 19 6.13 -9.99 4.45
C PRO A 19 7.52 -10.06 5.11
N ARG A 20 7.61 -10.50 6.37
CA ARG A 20 8.91 -10.63 7.05
C ARG A 20 9.78 -11.69 6.39
N ARG A 21 9.17 -12.83 6.04
CA ARG A 21 9.86 -13.88 5.29
C ARG A 21 10.20 -13.46 3.85
N ALA A 22 9.35 -12.67 3.19
CA ALA A 22 9.69 -12.06 1.90
C ALA A 22 10.96 -11.19 1.99
N ILE A 23 11.06 -10.33 3.02
CA ILE A 23 12.24 -9.49 3.27
C ILE A 23 13.50 -10.36 3.43
N GLU A 24 13.45 -11.41 4.25
CA GLU A 24 14.61 -12.30 4.48
C GLU A 24 15.09 -12.98 3.18
N VAL A 25 14.15 -13.59 2.44
CA VAL A 25 14.45 -14.33 1.20
C VAL A 25 15.01 -13.39 0.14
N ALA A 26 14.39 -12.22 -0.03
CA ALA A 26 14.78 -11.23 -1.03
C ALA A 26 16.11 -10.56 -0.66
N SER A 27 16.33 -10.17 0.59
CA SER A 27 17.59 -9.53 1.04
C SER A 27 18.79 -10.44 0.82
N THR A 28 18.66 -11.74 1.16
CA THR A 28 19.71 -12.73 0.84
C THR A 28 19.97 -12.82 -0.66
N GLY A 29 18.91 -12.68 -1.47
CA GLY A 29 19.01 -12.61 -2.92
C GLY A 29 19.72 -11.36 -3.43
N VAL A 30 19.44 -10.18 -2.85
CA VAL A 30 20.12 -8.91 -3.16
C VAL A 30 21.62 -9.06 -2.94
N GLU A 31 22.02 -9.55 -1.76
CA GLU A 31 23.44 -9.78 -1.44
C GLU A 31 24.12 -10.74 -2.43
N LEU A 32 23.45 -11.84 -2.78
CA LEU A 32 23.97 -12.80 -3.76
C LEU A 32 24.12 -12.14 -5.14
N ALA A 33 23.10 -11.45 -5.63
CA ALA A 33 23.10 -10.80 -6.94
C ALA A 33 24.22 -9.76 -7.05
N ARG A 34 24.45 -8.97 -5.99
CA ARG A 34 25.54 -8.00 -5.92
C ARG A 34 26.91 -8.68 -5.98
N ARG A 35 27.13 -9.72 -5.18
CA ARG A 35 28.42 -10.46 -5.16
C ARG A 35 28.81 -11.03 -6.52
N VAL A 36 27.84 -11.40 -7.36
CA VAL A 36 28.09 -11.96 -8.69
C VAL A 36 27.96 -10.94 -9.82
N GLY A 37 27.77 -9.65 -9.52
CA GLY A 37 27.73 -8.57 -10.51
C GLY A 37 26.44 -8.52 -11.35
N HIS A 38 25.30 -8.98 -10.81
CA HIS A 38 24.00 -8.90 -11.48
C HIS A 38 23.15 -7.75 -10.90
N GLY A 39 23.48 -6.51 -11.26
CA GLY A 39 22.83 -5.29 -10.75
C GLY A 39 21.31 -5.26 -10.95
N ASP A 40 20.81 -5.58 -12.16
CA ASP A 40 19.35 -5.63 -12.40
C ASP A 40 18.64 -6.64 -11.51
N TRP A 41 19.25 -7.81 -11.24
CA TRP A 41 18.67 -8.79 -10.32
C TRP A 41 18.70 -8.30 -8.88
N ALA A 42 19.77 -7.61 -8.47
CA ALA A 42 19.85 -7.00 -7.15
C ALA A 42 18.73 -5.95 -6.97
N ALA A 43 18.51 -5.10 -7.97
CA ALA A 43 17.47 -4.09 -7.95
C ALA A 43 16.05 -4.70 -7.95
N SER A 44 15.78 -5.71 -8.77
CA SER A 44 14.47 -6.40 -8.75
C SER A 44 14.22 -7.11 -7.41
N LEU A 45 15.22 -7.74 -6.81
CA LEU A 45 15.07 -8.35 -5.48
C LEU A 45 14.90 -7.27 -4.39
N ALA A 46 15.55 -6.12 -4.53
CA ALA A 46 15.37 -4.98 -3.65
C ALA A 46 13.96 -4.37 -3.77
N ALA A 47 13.32 -4.43 -4.95
CA ALA A 47 11.92 -4.06 -5.12
C ALA A 47 10.98 -5.01 -4.34
N ASN A 48 11.24 -6.32 -4.33
CA ASN A 48 10.50 -7.27 -3.49
C ASN A 48 10.71 -6.99 -1.99
N VAL A 49 11.95 -6.69 -1.58
CA VAL A 49 12.22 -6.22 -0.20
C VAL A 49 11.38 -4.98 0.07
N ALA A 50 11.35 -4.02 -0.85
CA ALA A 50 10.67 -2.75 -0.63
C ALA A 50 9.15 -2.92 -0.48
N MET A 51 8.51 -3.75 -1.29
CA MET A 51 7.09 -4.05 -1.15
C MET A 51 6.75 -4.68 0.20
N ALA A 52 7.51 -5.71 0.60
CA ALA A 52 7.28 -6.39 1.87
C ALA A 52 7.59 -5.49 3.08
N ALA A 53 8.68 -4.72 2.99
CA ALA A 53 9.08 -3.74 4.00
C ALA A 53 8.07 -2.60 4.13
N PHE A 54 7.41 -2.21 3.04
CA PHE A 54 6.36 -1.20 3.07
C PHE A 54 5.20 -1.63 3.99
N ALA A 55 4.69 -2.87 3.82
CA ALA A 55 3.63 -3.43 4.64
C ALA A 55 4.06 -3.66 6.10
N ALA A 56 5.26 -4.18 6.31
CA ALA A 56 5.83 -4.42 7.65
C ALA A 56 6.24 -3.13 8.39
N GLY A 57 6.30 -1.99 7.69
CA GLY A 57 6.72 -0.71 8.26
C GLY A 57 8.24 -0.53 8.38
N ASP A 58 9.04 -1.33 7.68
CA ASP A 58 10.51 -1.19 7.62
C ASP A 58 10.94 -0.21 6.51
N TRP A 59 10.44 1.02 6.58
CA TRP A 59 10.60 2.02 5.53
C TRP A 59 12.04 2.49 5.33
N ASP A 60 12.87 2.41 6.37
CA ASP A 60 14.27 2.82 6.26
C ASP A 60 15.07 1.84 5.40
N THR A 61 14.76 0.54 5.44
CA THR A 61 15.37 -0.46 4.53
C THR A 61 15.11 -0.13 3.06
N ILE A 62 13.93 0.43 2.73
CA ILE A 62 13.58 0.86 1.36
C ILE A 62 14.54 1.96 0.89
N LEU A 63 14.71 3.00 1.71
CA LEU A 63 15.58 4.13 1.39
C LEU A 63 17.06 3.72 1.36
N GLN A 64 17.46 2.78 2.22
CA GLN A 64 18.81 2.24 2.21
C GLN A 64 19.10 1.46 0.92
N ASN A 65 18.17 0.63 0.44
CA ASN A 65 18.34 -0.11 -0.81
C ASN A 65 18.49 0.81 -2.02
N GLU A 66 17.66 1.87 -2.11
CA GLU A 66 17.80 2.88 -3.15
C GLU A 66 19.18 3.54 -3.11
N ALA A 67 19.64 3.98 -1.93
CA ALA A 67 20.95 4.63 -1.78
C ALA A 67 22.13 3.68 -2.08
N GLN A 68 22.03 2.40 -1.73
CA GLN A 68 23.11 1.43 -1.96
C GLN A 68 23.29 1.04 -3.43
N LEU A 69 22.23 1.11 -4.22
CA LEU A 69 22.22 0.74 -5.64
C LEU A 69 22.21 1.99 -6.54
N ASP A 70 22.31 3.19 -5.95
CA ASP A 70 22.47 4.42 -6.71
C ASP A 70 23.80 4.41 -7.48
N GLY A 71 23.77 4.99 -8.68
CA GLY A 71 24.91 4.98 -9.60
C GLY A 71 25.17 3.67 -10.35
N GLU A 72 24.49 2.56 -10.03
CA GLU A 72 24.58 1.34 -10.84
C GLU A 72 23.98 1.54 -12.24
N SER A 73 24.55 0.87 -13.24
CA SER A 73 24.03 0.86 -14.61
C SER A 73 22.86 -0.11 -14.73
N LEU A 74 21.70 0.32 -14.28
CA LEU A 74 20.45 -0.44 -14.26
C LEU A 74 19.57 -0.17 -15.49
N THR A 75 18.78 -1.17 -15.87
CA THR A 75 17.64 -1.00 -16.79
C THR A 75 16.58 -0.04 -16.21
N THR A 76 15.70 0.49 -17.06
CA THR A 76 14.60 1.38 -16.62
C THR A 76 13.73 0.74 -15.55
N PHE A 77 13.32 -0.52 -15.76
CA PHE A 77 12.50 -1.27 -14.82
C PHE A 77 13.21 -1.47 -13.47
N ALA A 78 14.46 -1.95 -13.50
CA ALA A 78 15.27 -2.14 -12.29
C ALA A 78 15.46 -0.83 -11.52
N ARG A 79 15.75 0.28 -12.23
CA ARG A 79 15.87 1.60 -11.60
C ARG A 79 14.54 2.05 -10.99
N PHE A 80 13.42 1.82 -11.68
CA PHE A 80 12.10 2.16 -11.15
C PHE A 80 11.78 1.39 -9.86
N GLY A 81 12.13 0.11 -9.80
CA GLY A 81 11.94 -0.73 -8.61
C GLY A 81 12.62 -0.20 -7.34
N LEU A 82 13.61 0.70 -7.48
CA LEU A 82 14.26 1.40 -6.37
C LEU A 82 13.62 2.75 -6.06
N ILE A 83 13.50 3.60 -7.08
CA ILE A 83 13.04 4.99 -6.88
C ILE A 83 11.53 5.08 -6.61
N GLY A 84 10.74 4.14 -7.13
CA GLY A 84 9.28 4.13 -7.01
C GLY A 84 8.86 3.97 -5.55
N PRO A 85 9.21 2.84 -4.89
CA PRO A 85 8.93 2.63 -3.47
C PRO A 85 9.53 3.72 -2.56
N ALA A 86 10.74 4.19 -2.85
CA ALA A 86 11.35 5.28 -2.08
C ALA A 86 10.58 6.60 -2.21
N SER A 87 10.05 6.90 -3.40
CA SER A 87 9.15 8.05 -3.62
C SER A 87 7.85 7.89 -2.82
N VAL A 88 7.28 6.68 -2.74
CA VAL A 88 6.11 6.43 -1.89
C VAL A 88 6.42 6.75 -0.42
N ILE A 89 7.57 6.30 0.11
CA ILE A 89 7.98 6.60 1.50
C ILE A 89 8.14 8.10 1.73
N ARG A 90 8.82 8.79 0.82
CA ARG A 90 9.00 10.25 0.89
C ARG A 90 7.66 10.99 0.92
N ALA A 91 6.69 10.56 0.11
CA ALA A 91 5.36 11.14 0.10
C ALA A 91 4.64 10.96 1.45
N HIS A 92 4.68 9.75 2.03
CA HIS A 92 4.10 9.50 3.37
C HIS A 92 4.80 10.32 4.47
N ARG A 93 6.09 10.58 4.33
CA ARG A 93 6.89 11.44 5.22
C ARG A 93 6.69 12.94 4.97
N GLY A 94 5.89 13.32 3.98
CA GLY A 94 5.64 14.72 3.63
C GLY A 94 6.86 15.43 3.07
N VAL A 95 7.79 14.68 2.48
CA VAL A 95 8.95 15.25 1.78
C VAL A 95 8.49 15.75 0.41
N ASP A 96 8.73 17.03 0.15
CA ASP A 96 8.46 17.63 -1.16
C ASP A 96 9.37 17.00 -2.23
N GLN A 97 8.76 16.52 -3.30
CA GLN A 97 9.45 15.85 -4.40
C GLN A 97 8.61 15.96 -5.69
N PRO A 98 9.23 15.90 -6.87
CA PRO A 98 8.50 15.79 -8.12
C PRO A 98 7.59 14.55 -8.12
N PRO A 99 6.42 14.60 -8.77
CA PRO A 99 5.59 13.42 -8.98
C PRO A 99 6.41 12.30 -9.63
N VAL A 100 6.25 11.06 -9.16
CA VAL A 100 7.09 9.93 -9.64
C VAL A 100 6.95 9.74 -11.16
N LEU A 101 5.75 9.95 -11.69
CA LEU A 101 5.44 9.87 -13.13
C LEU A 101 6.06 11.02 -13.95
N ASP A 102 6.44 12.12 -13.32
CA ASP A 102 7.13 13.25 -13.96
C ASP A 102 8.66 13.10 -13.94
N THR A 103 9.18 12.03 -13.34
CA THR A 103 10.59 11.69 -13.47
C THR A 103 10.87 11.08 -14.86
N VAL A 104 12.12 11.14 -15.32
CA VAL A 104 12.52 10.51 -16.60
C VAL A 104 12.21 9.01 -16.60
N VAL A 105 12.47 8.34 -15.48
CA VAL A 105 12.24 6.90 -15.32
C VAL A 105 10.73 6.60 -15.25
N GLY A 106 9.96 7.37 -14.48
CA GLY A 106 8.52 7.21 -14.37
C GLY A 106 7.80 7.38 -15.71
N ARG A 107 8.15 8.42 -16.49
CA ARG A 107 7.63 8.58 -17.86
C ARG A 107 7.99 7.40 -18.75
N ALA A 108 9.24 6.95 -18.70
CA ALA A 108 9.70 5.83 -19.51
C ALA A 108 8.90 4.54 -19.20
N MET A 109 8.63 4.29 -17.92
CA MET A 109 7.78 3.17 -17.48
C MET A 109 6.33 3.31 -17.98
N LEU A 110 5.73 4.50 -17.81
CA LEU A 110 4.35 4.76 -18.22
C LEU A 110 4.13 4.64 -19.74
N THR A 111 5.14 4.99 -20.54
CA THR A 111 5.10 4.85 -22.01
C THR A 111 5.67 3.53 -22.53
N SER A 112 6.06 2.62 -21.63
CA SER A 112 6.60 1.32 -22.02
C SER A 112 5.56 0.47 -22.74
N GLY A 113 6.02 -0.37 -23.66
CA GLY A 113 5.18 -1.39 -24.31
C GLY A 113 4.76 -2.51 -23.36
N ALA A 114 5.48 -2.71 -22.25
CA ALA A 114 5.18 -3.75 -21.28
C ALA A 114 4.09 -3.31 -20.30
N ALA A 115 3.02 -4.10 -20.19
CA ALA A 115 1.94 -3.93 -19.23
C ALA A 115 2.43 -3.83 -17.78
N GLN A 116 3.39 -4.68 -17.40
CA GLN A 116 3.99 -4.69 -16.07
C GLN A 116 4.65 -3.35 -15.71
N ASP A 117 5.35 -2.71 -16.67
CA ASP A 117 6.01 -1.42 -16.42
C ASP A 117 4.97 -0.33 -16.14
N ARG A 118 3.91 -0.26 -16.97
CA ARG A 118 2.84 0.72 -16.81
C ARG A 118 2.07 0.52 -15.51
N GLY A 119 1.68 -0.72 -15.21
CA GLY A 119 1.02 -1.07 -13.95
C GLY A 119 1.88 -0.69 -12.74
N SER A 120 3.16 -1.06 -12.72
CA SER A 120 4.07 -0.71 -11.61
C SER A 120 4.18 0.81 -11.40
N ALA A 121 4.24 1.59 -12.48
CA ALA A 121 4.29 3.05 -12.40
C ALA A 121 3.00 3.63 -11.81
N LEU A 122 1.84 3.13 -12.24
CA LEU A 122 0.53 3.56 -11.75
C LEU A 122 0.32 3.15 -10.28
N ALA A 123 0.71 1.93 -9.88
CA ALA A 123 0.64 1.49 -8.49
C ALA A 123 1.40 2.45 -7.56
N ALA A 124 2.63 2.83 -7.91
CA ALA A 124 3.40 3.78 -7.12
C ALA A 124 2.74 5.17 -7.07
N ALA A 125 2.16 5.64 -8.18
CA ALA A 125 1.43 6.90 -8.24
C ALA A 125 0.19 6.89 -7.34
N ALA A 126 -0.61 5.82 -7.36
CA ALA A 126 -1.78 5.66 -6.50
C ALA A 126 -1.42 5.74 -5.02
N LEU A 127 -0.30 5.13 -4.61
CA LEU A 127 0.19 5.20 -3.23
C LEU A 127 0.68 6.60 -2.83
N ILE A 128 1.25 7.35 -3.77
CA ILE A 128 1.66 8.76 -3.54
C ILE A 128 0.43 9.66 -3.44
N GLU A 129 -0.57 9.48 -4.30
CA GLU A 129 -1.85 10.19 -4.24
C GLU A 129 -2.58 9.90 -2.92
N TYR A 130 -2.58 8.64 -2.48
CA TYR A 130 -3.12 8.25 -1.18
C TYR A 130 -2.38 8.96 -0.04
N ALA A 131 -1.04 9.00 -0.08
CA ALA A 131 -0.24 9.69 0.93
C ALA A 131 -0.55 11.20 0.97
N ALA A 132 -0.74 11.83 -0.18
CA ALA A 132 -1.11 13.24 -0.31
C ALA A 132 -2.55 13.55 0.14
N GLY A 133 -3.37 12.53 0.36
CA GLY A 133 -4.78 12.68 0.71
C GLY A 133 -5.70 12.94 -0.49
N ASP A 134 -5.22 12.75 -1.72
CA ASP A 134 -6.05 12.76 -2.92
C ASP A 134 -6.69 11.37 -3.10
N LEU A 135 -7.63 11.07 -2.21
CA LEU A 135 -8.16 9.72 -2.03
C LEU A 135 -8.94 9.22 -3.26
N ARG A 136 -9.62 10.12 -3.98
CA ARG A 136 -10.35 9.75 -5.21
C ARG A 136 -9.38 9.45 -6.35
N ALA A 137 -8.36 10.29 -6.54
CA ALA A 137 -7.33 10.03 -7.54
C ALA A 137 -6.62 8.70 -7.26
N ALA A 138 -6.25 8.45 -6.00
CA ALA A 138 -5.60 7.20 -5.59
C ALA A 138 -6.39 5.95 -5.99
N VAL A 139 -7.71 5.95 -5.78
CA VAL A 139 -8.59 4.84 -6.17
C VAL A 139 -8.64 4.68 -7.68
N GLN A 140 -8.84 5.76 -8.43
CA GLN A 140 -8.87 5.72 -9.90
C GLN A 140 -7.55 5.20 -10.48
N THR A 141 -6.42 5.71 -9.99
CA THR A 141 -5.08 5.29 -10.43
C THR A 141 -4.81 3.84 -10.06
N ALA A 142 -5.26 3.36 -8.89
CA ALA A 142 -5.13 1.96 -8.49
C ALA A 142 -5.93 1.02 -9.41
N TYR A 143 -7.16 1.38 -9.80
CA TYR A 143 -7.92 0.61 -10.79
C TYR A 143 -7.24 0.58 -12.16
N ARG A 144 -6.69 1.72 -12.62
CA ARG A 144 -5.90 1.75 -13.86
C ARG A 144 -4.66 0.86 -13.77
N SER A 145 -3.98 0.85 -12.63
CA SER A 145 -2.87 -0.07 -12.38
C SER A 145 -3.30 -1.52 -12.52
N LEU A 146 -4.44 -1.88 -11.91
CA LEU A 146 -4.98 -3.23 -11.99
C LEU A 146 -5.39 -3.60 -13.41
N HIS A 147 -5.98 -2.68 -14.17
CA HIS A 147 -6.33 -2.92 -15.57
C HIS A 147 -5.08 -3.20 -16.42
N GLU A 148 -4.01 -2.42 -16.23
CA GLU A 148 -2.73 -2.63 -16.93
C GLU A 148 -2.06 -3.94 -16.52
N MET A 149 -2.16 -4.31 -15.23
CA MET A 149 -1.48 -5.46 -14.67
C MET A 149 -2.39 -6.22 -13.69
N PRO A 150 -3.33 -7.07 -14.19
CA PRO A 150 -4.34 -7.73 -13.36
C PRO A 150 -3.78 -8.74 -12.36
N GLU A 151 -2.70 -9.42 -12.72
CA GLU A 151 -2.06 -10.45 -11.90
C GLU A 151 -0.90 -9.89 -11.05
N GLY A 152 -0.68 -8.58 -11.07
CA GLY A 152 0.45 -7.95 -10.39
C GLY A 152 0.20 -7.68 -8.91
N THR A 153 1.14 -8.10 -8.08
CA THR A 153 1.09 -7.89 -6.63
C THR A 153 1.07 -6.39 -6.28
N GLU A 154 1.79 -5.55 -7.02
CA GLU A 154 1.81 -4.10 -6.83
C GLU A 154 0.42 -3.48 -7.05
N SER A 155 -0.29 -3.91 -8.10
CA SER A 155 -1.64 -3.43 -8.40
C SER A 155 -2.61 -3.80 -7.28
N LEU A 156 -2.56 -5.05 -6.82
CA LEU A 156 -3.35 -5.52 -5.67
C LEU A 156 -3.07 -4.70 -4.41
N VAL A 157 -1.80 -4.52 -4.05
CA VAL A 157 -1.40 -3.75 -2.86
C VAL A 157 -1.88 -2.30 -2.98
N SER A 158 -1.71 -1.67 -4.15
CA SER A 158 -2.17 -0.30 -4.36
C SER A 158 -3.69 -0.16 -4.24
N LEU A 159 -4.47 -1.13 -4.74
CA LEU A 159 -5.93 -1.12 -4.63
C LEU A 159 -6.41 -1.34 -3.20
N VAL A 160 -5.81 -2.28 -2.45
CA VAL A 160 -6.10 -2.48 -1.02
C VAL A 160 -5.85 -1.18 -0.25
N ILE A 161 -4.74 -0.50 -0.51
CA ILE A 161 -4.41 0.77 0.16
C ILE A 161 -5.38 1.88 -0.22
N ALA A 162 -5.68 2.03 -1.52
CA ALA A 162 -6.63 3.02 -1.99
C ALA A 162 -8.06 2.77 -1.46
N ALA A 163 -8.45 1.51 -1.21
CA ALA A 163 -9.73 1.18 -0.59
C ALA A 163 -9.88 1.75 0.83
N HIS A 164 -8.79 1.94 1.59
CA HIS A 164 -8.88 2.70 2.85
C HIS A 164 -9.25 4.17 2.61
N GLY A 165 -8.90 4.74 1.46
CA GLY A 165 -9.37 6.06 1.05
C GLY A 165 -10.90 6.11 0.91
N LEU A 166 -11.52 5.03 0.44
CA LEU A 166 -12.98 4.92 0.36
C LEU A 166 -13.62 4.86 1.75
N VAL A 167 -12.96 4.25 2.73
CA VAL A 167 -13.38 4.29 4.14
C VAL A 167 -13.36 5.72 4.68
N GLU A 168 -12.28 6.46 4.41
CA GLU A 168 -12.13 7.87 4.83
C GLU A 168 -13.16 8.78 4.14
N LEU A 169 -13.48 8.52 2.88
CA LEU A 169 -14.53 9.19 2.11
C LEU A 169 -15.96 8.74 2.50
N ARG A 170 -16.08 7.68 3.30
CA ARG A 170 -17.35 7.03 3.69
C ARG A 170 -18.19 6.56 2.49
N ASP A 171 -17.52 6.13 1.42
CA ASP A 171 -18.15 5.66 0.19
C ASP A 171 -18.38 4.14 0.27
N ALA A 172 -19.51 3.74 0.85
CA ALA A 172 -19.83 2.34 1.11
C ALA A 172 -20.01 1.52 -0.17
N ASP A 173 -20.54 2.13 -1.23
CA ASP A 173 -20.83 1.43 -2.48
C ASP A 173 -19.55 1.17 -3.26
N ALA A 174 -18.70 2.20 -3.42
CA ALA A 174 -17.39 2.03 -4.05
C ALA A 174 -16.48 1.07 -3.24
N LEU A 175 -16.57 1.10 -1.90
CA LEU A 175 -15.83 0.16 -1.05
C LEU A 175 -16.29 -1.29 -1.27
N ALA A 176 -17.59 -1.52 -1.44
CA ALA A 176 -18.11 -2.86 -1.72
C ALA A 176 -17.60 -3.39 -3.07
N GLU A 177 -17.57 -2.53 -4.10
CA GLU A 177 -17.01 -2.85 -5.41
C GLU A 177 -15.51 -3.19 -5.31
N ALA A 178 -14.72 -2.37 -4.60
CA ALA A 178 -13.30 -2.63 -4.40
C ALA A 178 -13.06 -3.97 -3.70
N ILE A 179 -13.84 -4.30 -2.67
CA ILE A 179 -13.78 -5.59 -1.97
C ILE A 179 -14.08 -6.75 -2.92
N GLU A 180 -15.11 -6.62 -3.77
CA GLU A 180 -15.46 -7.65 -4.75
C GLU A 180 -14.32 -7.87 -5.75
N VAL A 181 -13.76 -6.79 -6.30
CA VAL A 181 -12.60 -6.84 -7.20
C VAL A 181 -11.41 -7.52 -6.52
N ILE A 182 -11.02 -7.08 -5.33
CA ILE A 182 -9.89 -7.64 -4.57
C ILE A 182 -10.10 -9.13 -4.29
N SER A 183 -11.31 -9.51 -3.85
CA SER A 183 -11.65 -10.92 -3.55
C SER A 183 -11.69 -11.78 -4.82
N GLY A 184 -12.08 -11.20 -5.96
CA GLY A 184 -12.14 -11.86 -7.25
C GLY A 184 -10.78 -12.14 -7.87
N LEU A 185 -9.70 -11.49 -7.41
CA LEU A 185 -8.37 -11.70 -7.98
C LEU A 185 -7.79 -13.10 -7.72
N GLY A 186 -8.38 -13.89 -6.82
CA GLY A 186 -8.38 -15.38 -6.74
C GLY A 186 -7.03 -16.11 -6.61
N HIS A 187 -5.92 -15.48 -6.98
CA HIS A 187 -4.56 -16.02 -7.07
C HIS A 187 -3.68 -15.49 -5.94
N ALA A 188 -4.07 -14.37 -5.32
CA ALA A 188 -3.45 -13.88 -4.10
C ALA A 188 -4.21 -14.47 -2.91
N ALA A 189 -3.57 -15.42 -2.24
CA ALA A 189 -4.01 -15.93 -0.95
C ALA A 189 -2.84 -15.75 0.03
N GLY A 190 -3.13 -15.34 1.26
CA GLY A 190 -2.12 -15.15 2.27
C GLY A 190 -2.64 -14.33 3.45
N GLU A 191 -2.00 -14.51 4.61
CA GLU A 191 -2.52 -13.97 5.86
C GLU A 191 -2.60 -12.42 5.88
N TRP A 192 -1.70 -11.74 5.17
CA TRP A 192 -1.76 -10.27 5.01
C TRP A 192 -3.02 -9.83 4.26
N LEU A 193 -3.35 -10.49 3.15
CA LEU A 193 -4.52 -10.12 2.34
C LEU A 193 -5.81 -10.44 3.09
N ASP A 194 -5.87 -11.59 3.77
CA ASP A 194 -7.03 -11.99 4.57
C ASP A 194 -7.31 -10.98 5.69
N ALA A 195 -6.26 -10.55 6.42
CA ALA A 195 -6.38 -9.53 7.44
C ALA A 195 -6.86 -8.19 6.87
N SER A 196 -6.35 -7.80 5.70
CA SER A 196 -6.71 -6.55 5.02
C SER A 196 -8.17 -6.57 4.52
N LEU A 197 -8.60 -7.67 3.89
CA LEU A 197 -10.00 -7.85 3.46
C LEU A 197 -10.96 -7.92 4.65
N GLY A 198 -10.58 -8.61 5.73
CA GLY A 198 -11.36 -8.64 6.97
C GLY A 198 -11.59 -7.24 7.53
N GLN A 199 -10.56 -6.39 7.49
CA GLN A 199 -10.68 -4.99 7.88
C GLN A 199 -11.62 -4.19 6.95
N LEU A 200 -11.50 -4.33 5.63
CA LEU A 200 -12.34 -3.62 4.67
C LEU A 200 -13.81 -4.04 4.79
N HIS A 201 -14.07 -5.34 5.01
CA HIS A 201 -15.42 -5.84 5.31
C HIS A 201 -15.97 -5.23 6.61
N ALA A 202 -15.17 -5.15 7.66
CA ALA A 202 -15.57 -4.52 8.92
C ALA A 202 -15.95 -3.04 8.74
N ALA A 203 -15.19 -2.31 7.92
CA ALA A 203 -15.48 -0.93 7.53
C ALA A 203 -16.80 -0.82 6.76
N LEU A 204 -17.03 -1.70 5.78
CA LEU A 204 -18.26 -1.74 5.02
C LEU A 204 -19.48 -2.03 5.91
N THR A 205 -19.37 -3.01 6.82
CA THR A 205 -20.41 -3.32 7.80
C THR A 205 -20.74 -2.11 8.68
N TRP A 206 -19.72 -1.38 9.13
CA TRP A 206 -19.90 -0.15 9.89
C TRP A 206 -20.65 0.91 9.07
N LEU A 207 -20.20 1.18 7.84
CA LEU A 207 -20.81 2.18 6.94
C LEU A 207 -22.25 1.83 6.57
N ARG A 208 -22.61 0.55 6.56
CA ARG A 208 -23.99 0.06 6.33
C ARG A 208 -24.89 0.10 7.58
N GLY A 209 -24.42 0.70 8.68
CA GLY A 209 -25.24 0.96 9.86
C GLY A 209 -25.18 -0.11 10.94
N ASP A 210 -24.21 -1.03 10.90
CA ASP A 210 -23.93 -1.97 11.99
C ASP A 210 -22.54 -1.69 12.63
N PRO A 211 -22.43 -0.62 13.43
CA PRO A 211 -21.15 -0.23 14.03
C PRO A 211 -20.64 -1.23 15.07
N ILE A 212 -21.51 -2.03 15.69
CA ILE A 212 -21.09 -3.02 16.70
C ILE A 212 -20.36 -4.18 16.03
N THR A 213 -20.94 -4.72 14.97
CA THR A 213 -20.29 -5.79 14.19
C THR A 213 -19.05 -5.26 13.47
N GLY A 214 -19.13 -4.05 12.90
CA GLY A 214 -17.98 -3.38 12.29
C GLY A 214 -16.82 -3.18 13.29
N GLU A 215 -17.09 -2.68 14.49
CA GLU A 215 -16.08 -2.54 15.55
C GLU A 215 -15.39 -3.86 15.89
N ARG A 216 -16.17 -4.93 16.06
CA ARG A 216 -15.62 -6.26 16.36
C ARG A 216 -14.71 -6.73 15.22
N GLY A 217 -15.15 -6.62 13.97
CA GLY A 217 -14.36 -7.04 12.80
C GLY A 217 -13.04 -6.28 12.68
N TYR A 218 -13.04 -4.97 12.96
CA TYR A 218 -11.80 -4.19 13.01
C TYR A 218 -10.83 -4.72 14.06
N ARG A 219 -11.32 -5.04 15.26
CA ARG A 219 -10.47 -5.57 16.35
C ARG A 219 -9.84 -6.91 15.98
N GLU A 220 -10.62 -7.80 15.39
CA GLU A 220 -10.13 -9.10 14.90
C GLU A 220 -9.05 -8.92 13.83
N ALA A 221 -9.26 -8.01 12.86
CA ALA A 221 -8.28 -7.69 11.83
C ALA A 221 -7.00 -7.06 12.42
N MET A 222 -7.12 -6.12 13.35
CA MET A 222 -5.98 -5.50 14.04
C MET A 222 -5.17 -6.51 14.86
N GLU A 223 -5.84 -7.48 15.50
CA GLU A 223 -5.16 -8.58 16.19
C GLU A 223 -4.35 -9.44 15.21
N ALA A 224 -4.89 -9.74 14.02
CA ALA A 224 -4.14 -10.43 12.98
C ALA A 224 -2.93 -9.63 12.50
N MET A 225 -3.09 -8.33 12.25
CA MET A 225 -2.01 -7.44 11.83
C MET A 225 -0.90 -7.32 12.89
N ARG A 226 -1.24 -7.30 14.19
CA ARG A 226 -0.26 -7.33 15.27
C ARG A 226 0.53 -8.65 15.29
N ARG A 227 -0.13 -9.79 15.08
CA ARG A 227 0.54 -11.10 15.04
C ARG A 227 1.54 -11.19 13.87
N LEU A 228 1.16 -10.61 12.73
CA LEU A 228 1.97 -10.58 11.51
C LEU A 228 3.00 -9.43 11.47
N ASP A 229 3.02 -8.58 12.51
CA ASP A 229 3.88 -7.40 12.59
C ASP A 229 3.74 -6.44 11.39
N LEU A 230 2.49 -6.23 10.96
CA LEU A 230 2.12 -5.38 9.83
C LEU A 230 1.86 -3.95 10.30
N ALA A 231 2.92 -3.24 10.69
CA ALA A 231 2.78 -1.92 11.30
C ALA A 231 2.01 -0.92 10.42
N TYR A 232 2.23 -0.92 9.11
CA TYR A 232 1.54 0.00 8.21
C TYR A 232 0.06 -0.34 8.05
N SER A 233 -0.29 -1.62 7.84
CA SER A 233 -1.69 -2.06 7.78
C SER A 233 -2.43 -1.78 9.10
N LEU A 234 -1.78 -2.03 10.24
CA LEU A 234 -2.35 -1.73 11.56
C LEU A 234 -2.66 -0.23 11.72
N LEU A 235 -1.76 0.65 11.26
CA LEU A 235 -2.00 2.09 11.25
C LEU A 235 -3.25 2.45 10.43
N LEU A 236 -3.41 1.89 9.22
CA LEU A 236 -4.59 2.15 8.39
C LEU A 236 -5.88 1.61 9.03
N ALA A 237 -5.80 0.46 9.72
CA ALA A 237 -6.91 -0.11 10.49
C ALA A 237 -7.37 0.80 11.64
N GLU A 238 -6.42 1.23 12.46
CA GLU A 238 -6.71 2.09 13.61
C GLU A 238 -7.23 3.45 13.16
N MET A 239 -6.64 4.02 12.11
CA MET A 239 -7.09 5.28 11.52
C MET A 239 -8.53 5.16 10.99
N GLY A 240 -8.83 4.11 10.21
CA GLY A 240 -10.18 3.88 9.68
C GLY A 240 -11.22 3.70 10.80
N MET A 241 -10.90 2.91 11.82
CA MET A 241 -11.77 2.69 12.97
C MET A 241 -12.01 3.98 13.78
N ALA A 242 -10.97 4.77 14.02
CA ALA A 242 -11.08 6.06 14.70
C ALA A 242 -11.94 7.07 13.91
N ILE A 243 -11.77 7.12 12.58
CA ILE A 243 -12.56 8.00 11.69
C ILE A 243 -14.04 7.60 11.68
N LEU A 244 -14.35 6.31 11.63
CA LEU A 244 -15.72 5.82 11.60
C LEU A 244 -16.42 5.94 12.95
N GLY A 245 -15.72 5.61 14.04
CA GLY A 245 -16.28 5.63 15.40
C GLY A 245 -16.37 7.01 16.03
N GLY A 246 -15.52 7.95 15.63
CA GLY A 246 -15.49 9.31 16.17
C GLY A 246 -15.36 9.34 17.70
N PRO A 247 -15.90 10.38 18.37
CA PRO A 247 -15.81 10.52 19.83
C PRO A 247 -16.52 9.42 20.63
N GLY A 248 -17.42 8.65 20.01
CA GLY A 248 -18.18 7.58 20.67
C GLY A 248 -17.46 6.22 20.68
N LEU A 249 -16.29 6.11 20.03
CA LEU A 249 -15.58 4.85 19.90
C LEU A 249 -15.13 4.31 21.26
N ARG A 250 -15.51 3.08 21.58
CA ARG A 250 -15.10 2.43 22.83
C ARG A 250 -13.59 2.23 22.86
N GLY A 251 -12.93 2.85 23.83
CA GLY A 251 -11.46 2.82 23.92
C GLY A 251 -10.77 3.59 22.79
N GLY A 252 -11.45 4.56 22.17
CA GLY A 252 -10.91 5.36 21.07
C GLY A 252 -9.57 6.02 21.39
N ASP A 253 -9.39 6.55 22.60
CA ASP A 253 -8.12 7.19 23.00
C ASP A 253 -6.90 6.25 22.87
N ALA A 254 -7.07 4.97 23.23
CA ALA A 254 -5.98 3.99 23.13
C ALA A 254 -5.64 3.68 21.66
N ILE A 255 -6.67 3.51 20.81
CA ILE A 255 -6.52 3.26 19.37
C ILE A 255 -5.82 4.45 18.70
N VAL A 256 -6.27 5.67 18.98
CA VAL A 256 -5.67 6.88 18.41
C VAL A 256 -4.22 7.06 18.87
N GLN A 257 -3.93 6.73 20.13
CA GLN A 257 -2.57 6.84 20.66
C GLN A 257 -1.63 5.78 20.04
N GLU A 258 -2.09 4.56 19.82
CA GLU A 258 -1.33 3.51 19.12
C GLU A 258 -1.05 3.94 17.68
N ALA A 259 -2.08 4.41 16.95
CA ALA A 259 -1.93 4.91 15.59
C ALA A 259 -0.91 6.05 15.49
N ARG A 260 -0.98 7.04 16.39
CA ARG A 260 0.01 8.14 16.47
C ARG A 260 1.42 7.62 16.74
N SER A 261 1.56 6.62 17.59
CA SER A 261 2.86 5.99 17.89
C SER A 261 3.42 5.29 16.66
N ILE A 262 2.62 4.50 15.95
CA ILE A 262 3.02 3.83 14.71
C ILE A 262 3.40 4.84 13.64
N ALA A 263 2.54 5.83 13.37
CA ALA A 263 2.83 6.89 12.40
C ALA A 263 4.11 7.66 12.76
N GLY A 264 4.34 7.93 14.05
CA GLY A 264 5.57 8.54 14.55
C GLY A 264 6.82 7.71 14.27
N ARG A 265 6.78 6.39 14.49
CA ARG A 265 7.90 5.48 14.18
C ARG A 265 8.19 5.39 12.69
N LEU A 266 7.16 5.35 11.85
CA LEU A 266 7.30 5.32 10.38
C LEU A 266 7.77 6.67 9.82
N GLY A 267 7.52 7.75 10.56
CA GLY A 267 7.66 9.12 10.06
C GLY A 267 6.49 9.53 9.14
N ALA A 268 5.35 8.83 9.18
CA ALA A 268 4.19 9.04 8.33
C ALA A 268 3.41 10.33 8.71
N SER A 269 4.05 11.49 8.58
CA SER A 269 3.53 12.79 8.97
C SER A 269 2.20 13.12 8.32
N GLN A 270 2.06 12.83 7.02
CA GLN A 270 0.83 13.11 6.27
C GLN A 270 -0.38 12.33 6.81
N LEU A 271 -0.20 11.03 7.10
CA LEU A 271 -1.27 10.20 7.66
C LEU A 271 -1.62 10.65 9.08
N ARG A 272 -0.62 10.99 9.90
CA ARG A 272 -0.85 11.50 11.25
C ARG A 272 -1.67 12.79 11.24
N GLU A 273 -1.28 13.75 10.41
CA GLU A 273 -2.02 15.01 10.28
C GLU A 273 -3.45 14.79 9.78
N ARG A 274 -3.63 13.90 8.79
CA ARG A 274 -4.95 13.56 8.26
C ARG A 274 -5.85 12.94 9.32
N MET A 275 -5.34 11.97 10.07
CA MET A 275 -6.03 11.36 11.20
C MET A 275 -6.38 12.40 12.28
N ASP A 276 -5.44 13.26 12.68
CA ASP A 276 -5.66 14.29 13.69
C ASP A 276 -6.73 15.30 13.24
N ARG A 277 -6.75 15.69 11.96
CA ARG A 277 -7.82 16.53 11.38
C ARG A 277 -9.17 15.84 11.39
N ALA A 278 -9.24 14.56 11.00
CA ALA A 278 -10.50 13.82 10.94
C ALA A 278 -11.11 13.61 12.32
N ILE A 279 -10.29 13.33 13.33
CA ILE A 279 -10.74 13.19 14.72
C ILE A 279 -11.10 14.55 15.33
N GLY A 280 -10.27 15.57 15.12
CA GLY A 280 -10.42 16.89 15.74
C GLY A 280 -11.58 17.73 15.19
N SER A 281 -11.92 17.56 13.92
CA SER A 281 -13.01 18.32 13.29
C SER A 281 -14.39 17.91 13.79
N GLY A 282 -14.58 16.67 14.28
CA GLY A 282 -15.90 16.12 14.65
C GLY A 282 -16.94 16.11 13.51
N ILE A 283 -16.55 16.62 12.34
CA ILE A 283 -17.35 16.79 11.14
C ILE A 283 -16.66 15.89 10.12
N ALA A 284 -17.30 14.75 9.83
CA ALA A 284 -16.87 13.94 8.70
C ALA A 284 -16.89 14.82 7.43
N PRO A 285 -15.89 14.70 6.54
CA PRO A 285 -15.99 15.31 5.22
C PRO A 285 -17.34 14.92 4.62
N GLN A 286 -18.16 15.91 4.23
CA GLN A 286 -19.36 15.56 3.48
C GLN A 286 -18.91 14.91 2.18
N PRO A 287 -19.48 13.77 1.79
CA PRO A 287 -19.20 13.20 0.49
C PRO A 287 -19.66 14.22 -0.55
N ASP A 288 -18.71 14.83 -1.27
CA ASP A 288 -19.04 15.52 -2.51
C ASP A 288 -19.58 14.43 -3.44
N HIS A 289 -20.91 14.38 -3.58
CA HIS A 289 -21.65 13.40 -4.39
C HIS A 289 -21.43 13.58 -5.91
N ALA A 290 -20.36 14.26 -6.33
CA ALA A 290 -19.83 14.12 -7.67
C ALA A 290 -19.25 12.71 -7.79
N GLY A 291 -20.14 11.74 -8.03
CA GLY A 291 -19.79 10.34 -8.24
C GLY A 291 -18.75 10.25 -9.33
N ALA A 292 -17.54 9.85 -8.96
CA ALA A 292 -16.62 9.32 -9.93
C ALA A 292 -17.26 8.02 -10.42
N ASP A 293 -17.66 7.98 -11.69
CA ASP A 293 -18.16 6.76 -12.31
C ASP A 293 -16.98 5.80 -12.46
N VAL A 294 -16.80 4.93 -11.46
CA VAL A 294 -15.74 3.90 -11.45
C VAL A 294 -15.93 2.95 -12.63
N SER A 295 -17.17 2.81 -13.13
CA SER A 295 -17.48 1.91 -14.24
C SER A 295 -16.83 2.35 -15.57
N GLU A 296 -16.49 3.62 -15.74
CA GLU A 296 -15.76 4.10 -16.94
C GLU A 296 -14.29 3.67 -16.96
N VAL A 297 -13.69 3.31 -15.82
CA VAL A 297 -12.27 2.91 -15.74
C VAL A 297 -12.07 1.42 -16.01
N VAL A 298 -13.13 0.62 -15.86
CA VAL A 298 -13.10 -0.84 -16.02
C VAL A 298 -13.50 -1.28 -17.45
N ALA A 299 -14.11 -0.39 -18.25
CA ALA A 299 -14.55 -0.64 -19.62
C ALA A 299 -13.45 -0.44 -20.68
#